data_AF-A0A2A9PFF9-F1
#
_entry.id   AF-A0A2A9PFF9-F1
#
_cell.length_a   1.000
_cell.length_b   1.000
_cell.length_c   1.000
_cell.angle_alpha   90.00
_cell.angle_beta   90.00
_cell.angle_gamma   90.00
#
_symmetry.space_group_name_H-M   'P 1'
#
loop_
_entity.id
_entity.type
_entity.pdbx_description
1 polymer ?
#
loop_
_entity_poly.entity_id
_entity_poly.type
_entity_poly.pdbx_seq_one_letter_code
_entity_poly.pdbx_strand_id
1 'polypeptide(L)'
;MSNPRDYTVGWICAITPESVAAQAMLDEEHDPLEGLGHNENNTYVVGKIGRHNVVIATLPMWEYGIASAATVARDMVRSFPNF
;
A
#
# COMPACT_ATOMS: atom_id res chain seq x y z
N MET A 1 17.43 1.40 -1.05
CA MET A 1 16.48 0.29 -0.77
C MET A 1 15.78 0.60 0.53
N SER A 2 14.49 0.90 0.45
CA SER A 2 13.65 1.19 1.61
C SER A 2 13.42 -0.08 2.45
N ASN A 3 13.22 0.02 3.76
CA ASN A 3 12.92 -1.12 4.61
C ASN A 3 11.40 -1.19 4.85
N PRO A 4 10.73 -2.36 4.71
CA PRO A 4 9.30 -2.48 5.03
C PRO A 4 8.93 -2.03 6.45
N ARG A 5 9.89 -2.06 7.39
CA ARG A 5 9.70 -1.56 8.76
C ARG A 5 9.62 -0.04 8.87
N ASP A 6 10.00 0.70 7.85
CA ASP A 6 9.97 2.17 7.91
C ASP A 6 8.56 2.73 7.67
N TYR A 7 7.64 1.90 7.17
CA TYR A 7 6.27 2.30 6.82
C TYR A 7 5.31 1.99 7.95
N THR A 8 4.52 3.00 8.32
CA THR A 8 3.66 3.00 9.52
C THR A 8 2.23 3.42 9.22
N VAL A 9 1.95 3.86 7.98
CA VAL A 9 0.63 4.31 7.55
C VAL A 9 0.22 3.53 6.32
N GLY A 10 -0.95 2.89 6.37
CA GLY A 10 -1.57 2.22 5.23
C GLY A 10 -2.73 3.00 4.66
N TRP A 11 -2.75 3.14 3.34
CA TRP A 11 -3.85 3.74 2.59
C TRP A 11 -4.41 2.71 1.62
N ILE A 12 -5.59 2.19 1.91
CA ILE A 12 -6.31 1.24 1.05
C ILE A 12 -7.29 2.02 0.18
N CYS A 13 -7.14 1.88 -1.14
CA CYS A 13 -8.01 2.48 -2.16
C CYS A 13 -8.92 1.40 -2.74
N ALA A 14 -10.23 1.63 -2.73
CA ALA A 14 -11.21 0.70 -3.27
C ALA A 14 -11.25 0.71 -4.80
N ILE A 15 -10.94 1.86 -5.41
CA ILE A 15 -10.99 2.05 -6.87
C ILE A 15 -9.75 2.77 -7.40
N THR A 16 -9.47 2.58 -8.70
CA THR A 16 -8.31 3.17 -9.37
C THR A 16 -8.21 4.70 -9.23
N PRO A 17 -9.30 5.50 -9.35
CA PRO A 17 -9.21 6.95 -9.17
C PRO A 17 -8.70 7.37 -7.78
N GLU A 18 -9.07 6.63 -6.72
CA GLU A 18 -8.57 6.89 -5.36
C GLU A 18 -7.08 6.59 -5.26
N SER A 19 -6.62 5.51 -5.89
CA SER A 19 -5.19 5.15 -5.92
C SER A 19 -4.36 6.19 -6.68
N VAL A 20 -4.86 6.67 -7.82
CA VAL A 20 -4.21 7.75 -8.59
C VAL A 20 -4.12 9.03 -7.75
N ALA A 21 -5.21 9.39 -7.06
CA ALA A 21 -5.20 10.54 -6.17
C ALA A 21 -4.24 10.36 -4.99
N ALA A 22 -4.22 9.19 -4.35
CA ALA A 22 -3.32 8.89 -3.23
C ALA A 22 -1.85 8.97 -3.64
N GLN A 23 -1.49 8.43 -4.82
CA GLN A 23 -0.14 8.51 -5.36
C GLN A 23 0.25 9.97 -5.68
N ALA A 24 -0.67 10.75 -6.24
CA ALA A 24 -0.44 12.17 -6.51
C ALA A 24 -0.27 13.03 -5.24
N MET A 25 -0.69 12.52 -4.06
CA MET A 25 -0.52 13.18 -2.77
C MET A 25 0.84 12.89 -2.11
N LEU A 26 1.67 12.01 -2.68
CA LEU A 26 3.01 11.72 -2.17
C LEU A 26 3.95 12.92 -2.43
N ASP A 27 4.69 13.32 -1.40
CA ASP A 27 5.79 14.27 -1.54
C ASP A 27 7.02 13.61 -2.19
N GLU A 28 7.20 12.31 -1.93
CA GLU A 28 8.28 11.48 -2.46
C GLU A 28 7.74 10.07 -2.69
N GLU A 29 7.94 9.52 -3.89
CA GLU A 29 7.69 8.11 -4.20
C GLU A 29 8.99 7.33 -4.02
N HIS A 30 8.95 6.24 -3.25
CA HIS A 30 10.11 5.40 -3.00
C HIS A 30 10.16 4.23 -3.99
N ASP A 31 11.36 3.67 -4.19
CA ASP A 31 11.51 2.46 -5.00
C ASP A 31 10.65 1.30 -4.45
N PRO A 32 10.08 0.46 -5.33
CA PRO A 32 9.37 -0.73 -4.93
C PRO A 32 10.21 -1.61 -4.01
N LEU A 33 9.59 -2.10 -2.94
CA LEU A 33 10.24 -2.99 -1.99
C LEU A 33 10.39 -4.39 -2.60
N GLU A 34 11.62 -4.75 -2.97
CA GLU A 34 11.95 -6.08 -3.46
C GLU A 34 11.52 -7.16 -2.46
N GLY A 35 10.81 -8.19 -2.93
CA GLY A 35 10.42 -9.35 -2.13
C GLY A 35 9.05 -9.26 -1.42
N LEU A 36 8.34 -8.13 -1.46
CA LEU A 36 6.96 -8.05 -0.95
C LEU A 36 5.93 -8.79 -1.83
N GLY A 37 6.32 -9.20 -3.04
CA GLY A 37 5.47 -9.80 -4.07
C GLY A 37 5.32 -11.32 -4.05
N HIS A 38 5.66 -12.03 -2.97
CA HIS A 38 5.45 -13.49 -2.93
C HIS A 38 3.99 -13.90 -2.58
N ASN A 39 3.12 -12.93 -2.34
CA ASN A 39 1.67 -13.13 -2.27
C ASN A 39 1.02 -12.34 -3.42
N GLU A 40 0.71 -13.05 -4.48
CA GLU A 40 0.50 -12.63 -5.88
C GLU A 40 -0.69 -11.67 -6.16
N ASN A 41 -1.33 -11.08 -5.14
CA ASN A 41 -2.61 -10.36 -5.32
C ASN A 41 -2.57 -8.84 -5.10
N ASN A 42 -1.60 -8.29 -4.36
CA ASN A 42 -1.61 -6.87 -4.00
C ASN A 42 -0.39 -6.12 -4.53
N THR A 43 -0.63 -5.12 -5.37
CA THR A 43 0.39 -4.15 -5.79
C THR A 43 0.43 -3.00 -4.80
N TYR A 44 1.60 -2.78 -4.20
CA TYR A 44 1.84 -1.66 -3.28
C TYR A 44 2.62 -0.55 -3.99
N VAL A 45 2.19 0.69 -3.77
CA VAL A 45 3.01 1.88 -4.01
C VAL A 45 3.45 2.41 -2.66
N VAL A 46 4.70 2.82 -2.54
CA VAL A 46 5.28 3.26 -1.28
C VAL A 46 5.91 4.63 -1.44
N GLY A 47 5.78 5.46 -0.43
CA GLY A 47 6.32 6.81 -0.47
C GLY A 47 6.19 7.54 0.85
N LYS A 48 6.17 8.86 0.78
CA LYS A 48 6.16 9.74 1.94
C LYS A 48 5.18 10.88 1.78
N ILE A 49 4.49 11.20 2.86
CA ILE A 49 3.65 12.39 3.01
C ILE A 49 4.07 13.09 4.31
N GLY A 50 4.62 14.29 4.19
CA GLY A 50 5.24 15.05 5.27
C GLY A 50 6.37 14.27 5.94
N ARG A 51 6.11 13.77 7.15
CA ARG A 51 7.08 12.96 7.93
C ARG A 51 6.69 11.48 8.01
N HIS A 52 5.63 11.07 7.33
CA HIS A 52 5.08 9.73 7.41
C HIS A 52 5.43 8.94 6.15
N ASN A 53 5.98 7.75 6.33
CA ASN A 53 6.14 6.79 5.24
C ASN A 53 4.84 6.02 5.08
N VAL A 54 4.25 6.10 3.90
CA VAL A 54 2.91 5.61 3.57
C VAL A 54 3.01 4.47 2.57
N VAL A 55 2.20 3.42 2.78
CA VAL A 55 1.97 2.33 1.83
C VAL A 55 0.57 2.51 1.25
N ILE A 56 0.46 2.58 -0.06
CA ILE A 56 -0.79 2.64 -0.80
C ILE A 56 -1.05 1.27 -1.41
N ALA A 57 -2.24 0.72 -1.17
CA ALA A 57 -2.71 -0.52 -1.77
C ALA A 57 -4.01 -0.25 -2.53
N THR A 58 -4.17 -0.85 -3.70
CA THR A 58 -5.43 -0.79 -4.46
C THR A 58 -6.10 -2.15 -4.43
N LEU A 59 -7.40 -2.20 -4.14
CA LEU A 59 -8.15 -3.46 -4.18
C LEU A 59 -8.13 -4.06 -5.60
N PRO A 60 -8.17 -5.40 -5.73
CA PRO A 60 -8.29 -6.05 -7.03
C PRO A 60 -9.52 -5.56 -7.81
N MET A 61 -9.35 -5.42 -9.11
CA MET A 61 -10.43 -4.98 -9.99
C MET A 61 -11.63 -5.93 -9.86
N TRP A 62 -12.84 -5.40 -9.68
CA TRP A 62 -14.09 -6.15 -9.44
C TRP A 62 -14.25 -6.79 -8.05
N GLU A 63 -13.28 -6.65 -7.15
CA GLU A 63 -13.34 -7.14 -5.77
C GLU A 63 -13.47 -5.99 -4.76
N TYR A 64 -14.28 -4.97 -5.05
CA TYR A 64 -14.55 -3.91 -4.08
C TYR A 64 -15.49 -4.41 -2.97
N GLY A 65 -15.18 -4.07 -1.72
CA GLY A 65 -15.99 -4.43 -0.55
C GLY A 65 -15.19 -4.71 0.71
N ILE A 66 -15.90 -4.92 1.82
CA ILE A 66 -15.31 -5.09 3.15
C ILE A 66 -14.36 -6.29 3.21
N ALA A 67 -14.74 -7.42 2.60
CA ALA A 67 -13.93 -8.65 2.64
C ALA A 67 -12.58 -8.49 1.91
N SER A 68 -12.58 -7.80 0.76
CA SER A 68 -11.37 -7.50 0.01
C SER A 68 -10.50 -6.49 0.75
N ALA A 69 -11.08 -5.41 1.27
CA ALA A 69 -10.36 -4.44 2.10
C ALA A 69 -9.72 -5.09 3.34
N ALA A 70 -10.42 -6.00 4.01
CA ALA A 70 -9.88 -6.76 5.14
C ALA A 70 -8.73 -7.69 4.72
N THR A 71 -8.83 -8.32 3.54
CA THR A 71 -7.77 -9.17 2.99
C THR A 71 -6.52 -8.36 2.67
N VAL A 72 -6.66 -7.21 2.00
CA VAL A 72 -5.55 -6.29 1.71
C VAL A 72 -4.94 -5.76 3.01
N ALA A 73 -5.74 -5.34 3.98
CA ALA A 73 -5.24 -4.89 5.29
C ALA A 73 -4.44 -5.97 6.01
N ARG A 74 -4.94 -7.22 6.03
CA ARG A 74 -4.23 -8.36 6.60
C ARG A 74 -2.89 -8.58 5.90
N ASP A 75 -2.86 -8.51 4.59
CA ASP A 75 -1.66 -8.75 3.81
C ASP A 75 -0.65 -7.59 3.98
N MET A 76 -1.11 -6.34 4.11
CA MET A 76 -0.28 -5.18 4.47
C MET A 76 0.41 -5.37 5.82
N VAL A 77 -0.31 -5.79 6.87
CA VAL A 77 0.30 -6.06 8.19
C VAL A 77 1.37 -7.16 8.12
N ARG A 78 1.20 -8.16 7.24
CA ARG A 78 2.21 -9.20 7.03
C ARG A 78 3.45 -8.69 6.30
N SER A 79 3.25 -7.82 5.31
CA SER A 79 4.32 -7.23 4.50
C SER A 79 5.08 -6.11 5.23
N PHE A 80 4.42 -5.39 6.12
CA PHE A 80 4.91 -4.18 6.79
C PHE A 80 4.72 -4.35 8.31
N PRO A 81 5.76 -4.79 9.04
CA PRO A 81 5.62 -5.24 10.43
C PRO A 81 5.34 -4.13 11.46
N ASN A 82 5.51 -2.87 11.07
CA ASN A 82 5.40 -1.69 11.94
C ASN A 82 4.14 -0.86 11.67
N PHE A 83 3.13 -1.48 11.05
CA PHE A 83 1.77 -0.94 11.03
C PHE A 83 1.24 -0.65 12.43
#